data_AF-A0A4Y7LEA2-F1
#
_entry.id   AF-A0A4Y7LEA2-F1
#
_cell.length_a   1.000
_cell.length_b   1.000
_cell.length_c   1.000
_cell.angle_alpha   90.00
_cell.angle_beta   90.00
_cell.angle_gamma   90.00
#
_symmetry.space_group_name_H-M   'P 1'
#
loop_
_entity.id
_entity.type
_entity.pdbx_description
1 polymer ?
#
loop_
_entity_poly.entity_id
_entity_poly.type
_entity_poly.pdbx_seq_one_letter_code
_entity_poly.pdbx_strand_id
1 'polypeptide(L)'
;MANLIQKLCGKLNQFFMNGGKEEGISKNEFMPVGADGRDLLAPVAEALAPIANITVESQVLYHTPKSSFSYWDAKLSSYVFRTKDLPFFMWGGVIVWNPPRCFRSSKSMQPQKHTLTSEDLEELLEVSLGQLRQLFGLKSNNLYVGESGMSSVLSSERGFTEWELDALSRQHTCFNLHSCATTLGSLSRLVQSLPRMIIKDEIGKQVKFSLEAANLAQTNASSGIYEASAVSSRQARALAEDAFFHPSIMSISYYSFEHCFAVYTPFFLPVALHVLLASAKEWRRYKQEHMKYFTWISKTKAE
;
A
#
# COMPACT_ATOMS: atom_id res chain seq x y z
N MET A 1 8.59 -0.26 3.79
CA MET A 1 8.54 -0.90 2.46
C MET A 1 7.18 -1.52 2.16
N ALA A 2 6.64 -2.42 2.98
CA ALA A 2 5.28 -2.98 2.83
C ALA A 2 4.16 -1.91 2.76
N ASN A 3 4.22 -0.89 3.63
CA ASN A 3 3.31 0.26 3.60
C ASN A 3 3.43 1.13 2.34
N LEU A 4 4.58 1.09 1.63
CA LEU A 4 4.78 1.82 0.38
C LEU A 4 4.09 1.05 -0.75
N ILE A 5 4.26 -0.27 -0.80
CA ILE A 5 3.63 -1.18 -1.78
C ILE A 5 2.10 -1.16 -1.63
N GLN A 6 1.57 -1.18 -0.40
CA GLN A 6 0.14 -1.14 -0.12
C GLN A 6 -0.49 0.24 -0.44
N LYS A 7 0.22 1.35 -0.15
CA LYS A 7 -0.19 2.71 -0.58
C LYS A 7 -0.10 2.93 -2.09
N LEU A 8 0.85 2.28 -2.77
CA LEU A 8 0.97 2.31 -4.23
C LEU A 8 -0.20 1.58 -4.91
N CYS A 9 -0.55 0.38 -4.43
CA CYS A 9 -1.65 -0.40 -4.99
C CYS A 9 -3.01 0.30 -4.81
N GLY A 10 -3.24 0.96 -3.67
CA GLY A 10 -4.45 1.75 -3.43
C GLY A 10 -4.56 3.03 -4.28
N LYS A 11 -3.46 3.74 -4.55
CA LYS A 11 -3.46 4.95 -5.39
C LYS A 11 -3.54 4.65 -6.89
N LEU A 12 -2.99 3.52 -7.36
CA LEU A 12 -3.11 3.11 -8.76
C LEU A 12 -4.57 2.78 -9.14
N ASN A 13 -5.29 2.08 -8.26
CA ASN A 13 -6.67 1.68 -8.54
C ASN A 13 -7.64 2.89 -8.61
N GLN A 14 -7.34 3.96 -7.87
CA GLN A 14 -8.15 5.19 -7.89
C GLN A 14 -7.88 6.09 -9.11
N PHE A 15 -6.69 5.98 -9.73
CA PHE A 15 -6.34 6.76 -10.91
C PHE A 15 -6.82 6.12 -12.23
N PHE A 16 -6.86 4.78 -12.31
CA PHE A 16 -7.36 4.09 -13.51
C PHE A 16 -8.88 4.19 -13.69
N MET A 17 -9.66 4.40 -12.61
CA MET A 17 -11.13 4.53 -12.69
C MET A 17 -11.62 5.95 -13.00
N ASN A 18 -10.74 6.96 -12.99
CA ASN A 18 -11.08 8.36 -13.26
C ASN A 18 -10.51 8.88 -14.60
N GLY A 19 -9.96 7.99 -15.44
CA GLY A 19 -9.51 8.31 -16.79
C GLY A 19 -10.68 8.42 -17.78
N GLY A 20 -11.23 9.63 -17.91
CA GLY A 20 -11.82 10.14 -19.15
C GLY A 20 -13.06 9.41 -19.70
N LYS A 21 -14.24 9.88 -19.30
CA LYS A 21 -15.39 9.89 -20.23
C LYS A 21 -15.08 10.86 -21.36
N GLU A 22 -14.70 10.34 -22.53
CA GLU A 22 -15.06 10.95 -23.80
C GLU A 22 -15.52 9.83 -24.75
N GLU A 23 -16.65 10.10 -25.38
CA GLU A 23 -17.38 9.18 -26.24
C GLU A 23 -16.61 8.90 -27.53
N GLY A 24 -16.54 7.63 -27.93
CA GLY A 24 -16.17 7.26 -29.29
C GLY A 24 -15.06 6.20 -29.40
N ILE A 25 -15.50 4.98 -29.69
CA ILE A 25 -14.81 3.97 -30.50
C ILE A 25 -13.58 3.26 -29.87
N SER A 26 -13.66 1.93 -30.02
CA SER A 26 -12.63 0.92 -29.89
C SER A 26 -12.49 0.29 -28.50
N LYS A 27 -12.96 -0.96 -28.41
CA LYS A 27 -12.57 -1.90 -27.38
C LYS A 27 -11.03 -1.93 -27.33
N ASN A 28 -10.45 -1.34 -26.30
CA ASN A 28 -9.04 -1.58 -25.97
C ASN A 28 -8.91 -3.05 -25.58
N GLU A 29 -8.56 -3.88 -26.56
CA GLU A 29 -8.17 -5.27 -26.33
C GLU A 29 -6.89 -5.26 -25.50
N PHE A 30 -7.05 -5.45 -24.19
CA PHE A 30 -5.99 -5.92 -23.32
C PHE A 30 -5.58 -7.30 -23.82
N MET A 31 -4.61 -7.37 -24.73
CA MET A 31 -3.94 -8.64 -24.97
C MET A 31 -2.93 -8.85 -23.85
N PRO A 32 -3.04 -9.95 -23.09
CA PRO A 32 -2.02 -10.32 -22.14
C PRO A 32 -0.69 -10.49 -22.89
N VAL A 33 0.44 -10.26 -22.21
CA VAL A 33 1.78 -10.66 -22.68
C VAL A 33 1.66 -11.97 -23.46
N GLY A 34 2.28 -12.08 -24.65
CA GLY A 34 2.54 -13.40 -25.22
C GLY A 34 3.08 -14.30 -24.10
N ALA A 35 2.63 -15.56 -24.07
CA ALA A 35 2.92 -16.51 -23.00
C ALA A 35 4.37 -16.37 -22.47
N ASP A 36 5.30 -16.26 -23.41
CA ASP A 36 6.73 -16.02 -23.32
C ASP A 36 7.20 -15.10 -22.16
N GLY A 37 6.62 -13.90 -21.98
CA GLY A 37 7.12 -12.94 -20.97
C GLY A 37 6.62 -13.21 -19.55
N ARG A 38 5.41 -13.77 -19.40
CA ARG A 38 4.95 -14.26 -18.09
C ARG A 38 5.63 -15.56 -17.72
N ASP A 39 5.83 -16.43 -18.71
CA ASP A 39 6.48 -17.72 -18.52
C ASP A 39 7.95 -17.54 -18.11
N LEU A 40 8.65 -16.52 -18.63
CA LEU A 40 10.03 -16.24 -18.23
C LEU A 40 10.18 -15.75 -16.78
N LEU A 41 9.19 -14.99 -16.27
CA LEU A 41 9.23 -14.44 -14.91
C LEU A 41 8.52 -15.31 -13.87
N ALA A 42 7.74 -16.29 -14.30
CA ALA A 42 7.01 -17.19 -13.41
C ALA A 42 7.92 -17.90 -12.37
N PRO A 43 9.10 -18.45 -12.73
CA PRO A 43 9.98 -19.09 -11.76
C PRO A 43 10.45 -18.14 -10.66
N VAL A 44 10.69 -16.87 -11.00
CA VAL A 44 11.12 -15.84 -10.05
C VAL A 44 9.97 -15.45 -9.12
N ALA A 45 8.76 -15.31 -9.67
CA ALA A 45 7.57 -15.01 -8.88
C ALA A 45 7.23 -16.15 -7.91
N GLU A 46 7.38 -17.41 -8.35
CA GLU A 46 7.17 -18.59 -7.52
C GLU A 46 8.20 -18.70 -6.40
N ALA A 47 9.50 -18.50 -6.72
CA ALA A 47 10.57 -18.51 -5.72
C ALA A 47 10.39 -17.44 -4.63
N LEU A 48 9.81 -16.29 -4.97
CA LEU A 48 9.56 -15.20 -4.04
C LEU A 48 8.18 -15.27 -3.36
N ALA A 49 7.31 -16.21 -3.74
CA ALA A 49 5.95 -16.35 -3.22
C ALA A 49 5.85 -16.45 -1.67
N PRO A 50 6.79 -17.14 -0.97
CA PRO A 50 6.78 -17.18 0.50
C PRO A 50 6.94 -15.80 1.14
N ILE A 51 7.57 -14.86 0.42
CA ILE A 51 8.01 -13.56 0.92
C ILE A 51 7.07 -12.45 0.46
N ALA A 52 6.65 -12.47 -0.81
CA ALA A 52 5.83 -11.44 -1.44
C ALA A 52 4.83 -12.05 -2.44
N ASN A 53 3.64 -11.46 -2.54
CA ASN A 53 2.72 -11.79 -3.61
C ASN A 53 3.03 -10.90 -4.82
N ILE A 54 3.65 -11.48 -5.84
CA ILE A 54 4.10 -10.76 -7.02
C ILE A 54 3.18 -11.13 -8.18
N THR A 55 2.59 -10.13 -8.82
CA THR A 55 1.78 -10.28 -10.03
C THR A 55 2.52 -9.66 -11.20
N VAL A 56 2.69 -10.43 -12.28
CA VAL A 56 3.35 -9.97 -13.50
C VAL A 56 2.27 -9.60 -14.53
N GLU A 57 2.16 -8.32 -14.80
CA GLU A 57 1.32 -7.77 -15.87
C GLU A 57 2.23 -7.15 -16.93
N SER A 58 1.90 -7.33 -18.21
CA SER A 58 2.52 -6.52 -19.26
C SER A 58 1.47 -6.02 -20.23
N GLN A 59 1.72 -4.80 -20.70
CA GLN A 59 0.85 -4.07 -21.59
C GLN A 59 1.65 -3.73 -22.85
N VAL A 60 1.13 -4.12 -24.01
CA VAL A 60 1.71 -3.74 -25.30
C VAL A 60 0.80 -2.72 -25.96
N LEU A 61 1.33 -1.51 -26.15
CA LEU A 61 0.59 -0.41 -26.78
C LEU A 61 0.96 -0.34 -28.28
N TYR A 62 0.18 -1.01 -29.13
CA TYR A 62 0.43 -1.03 -30.58
C TYR A 62 -0.09 0.21 -31.31
N HIS A 63 -1.23 0.74 -30.85
CA HIS A 63 -1.97 1.80 -31.56
C HIS A 63 -1.93 3.15 -30.86
N THR A 64 -1.32 3.21 -29.68
CA THR A 64 -1.13 4.48 -28.99
C THR A 64 -0.04 5.26 -29.72
N PRO A 65 -0.34 6.46 -30.26
CA PRO A 65 0.71 7.29 -30.84
C PRO A 65 1.74 7.55 -29.74
N LYS A 66 3.00 7.25 -30.06
CA LYS A 66 4.14 7.47 -29.17
C LYS A 66 4.11 8.94 -28.72
N SER A 67 3.95 9.17 -27.41
CA SER A 67 3.81 10.50 -26.82
C SER A 67 5.14 11.25 -26.69
N SER A 68 6.25 10.52 -26.72
CA SER A 68 7.61 11.03 -26.65
C SER A 68 8.21 11.06 -28.05
N PHE A 69 9.05 12.02 -28.43
CA PHE A 69 9.81 11.94 -29.70
C PHE A 69 11.30 12.09 -29.42
N SER A 70 12.11 11.21 -30.02
CA SER A 70 13.56 11.35 -29.96
C SER A 70 14.03 12.33 -31.03
N TYR A 71 15.02 13.14 -30.71
CA TYR A 71 15.70 13.99 -31.70
C TYR A 71 17.12 13.48 -31.94
N TRP A 72 17.64 13.70 -33.14
CA TRP A 72 19.03 13.36 -33.47
C TRP A 72 19.96 14.43 -32.91
N ASP A 73 20.96 14.02 -32.15
CA ASP A 73 22.05 14.89 -31.69
C ASP A 73 23.33 14.56 -32.46
N ALA A 74 23.75 15.50 -33.33
CA ALA A 74 24.94 15.34 -34.17
C ALA A 74 26.25 15.27 -33.36
N LYS A 75 26.28 15.83 -32.15
CA LYS A 75 27.48 15.80 -31.29
C LYS A 75 27.64 14.44 -30.62
N LEU A 76 26.53 13.83 -30.22
CA LEU A 76 26.51 12.51 -29.58
C LEU A 76 26.37 11.36 -30.59
N SER A 77 26.12 11.68 -31.86
CA SER A 77 25.82 10.70 -32.93
C SER A 77 24.74 9.71 -32.52
N SER A 78 23.71 10.18 -31.80
CA SER A 78 22.68 9.34 -31.23
C SER A 78 21.31 10.02 -31.20
N TYR A 79 20.25 9.20 -31.07
CA TYR A 79 18.90 9.69 -30.80
C TYR A 79 18.74 9.92 -29.29
N VAL A 80 18.37 11.14 -28.94
CA VAL A 80 18.24 11.57 -27.55
C VAL A 80 16.76 11.67 -27.16
N PHE A 81 16.44 11.13 -25.99
CA PHE A 81 15.15 11.30 -25.31
C PHE A 81 15.31 12.20 -24.11
N ARG A 82 14.34 13.09 -23.88
CA ARG A 82 14.30 13.86 -22.63
C ARG A 82 13.50 13.07 -21.60
N THR A 83 13.98 13.03 -20.36
CA THR A 83 13.31 12.31 -19.26
C THR A 83 11.86 12.74 -19.07
N LYS A 84 11.56 14.04 -19.27
CA LYS A 84 10.20 14.60 -19.21
C LYS A 84 9.24 14.08 -20.30
N ASP A 85 9.78 13.54 -21.38
CA ASP A 85 9.00 13.03 -22.50
C ASP A 85 8.63 11.54 -22.26
N LEU A 86 9.31 10.84 -21.34
CA LEU A 86 8.97 9.46 -20.98
C LEU A 86 7.71 9.46 -20.09
N PRO A 87 6.63 8.74 -20.46
CA PRO A 87 5.39 8.74 -19.70
C PRO A 87 5.67 8.27 -18.26
N PHE A 88 5.35 9.15 -17.31
CA PHE A 88 5.31 9.03 -15.85
C PHE A 88 5.76 7.69 -15.20
N PHE A 89 7.01 7.28 -15.42
CA PHE A 89 7.66 6.24 -14.61
C PHE A 89 8.05 6.86 -13.27
N MET A 90 7.11 6.88 -12.33
CA MET A 90 7.32 7.43 -10.98
C MET A 90 8.28 6.58 -10.15
N TRP A 91 8.34 5.28 -10.42
CA TRP A 91 9.13 4.30 -9.68
C TRP A 91 9.54 3.16 -10.63
N GLY A 92 10.84 2.94 -10.84
CA GLY A 92 11.37 1.86 -11.69
C GLY A 92 12.52 2.28 -12.60
N GLY A 93 12.91 1.38 -13.51
CA GLY A 93 13.91 1.61 -14.54
C GLY A 93 13.30 1.68 -15.94
N VAL A 94 13.96 2.39 -16.85
CA VAL A 94 13.62 2.43 -18.28
C VAL A 94 14.73 1.75 -19.04
N ILE A 95 14.39 0.75 -19.85
CA ILE A 95 15.33 0.05 -20.72
C ILE A 95 15.05 0.47 -22.17
N VAL A 96 16.07 1.00 -22.84
CA VAL A 96 16.01 1.32 -24.27
C VAL A 96 16.76 0.24 -25.02
N TRP A 97 16.04 -0.61 -25.74
CA TRP A 97 16.62 -1.70 -26.51
C TRP A 97 16.64 -1.35 -27.99
N ASN A 98 17.80 -1.53 -28.62
CA ASN A 98 17.99 -1.35 -30.05
C ASN A 98 18.31 -2.69 -30.71
N PRO A 99 17.31 -3.43 -31.23
CA PRO A 99 17.54 -4.76 -31.79
C PRO A 99 18.46 -4.68 -33.02
N PRO A 100 19.54 -5.49 -33.08
CA PRO A 100 20.54 -5.42 -34.15
C PRO A 100 19.96 -5.76 -35.53
N ARG A 101 18.85 -6.52 -35.56
CA ARG A 101 18.15 -6.94 -36.78
C ARG A 101 17.29 -5.84 -37.41
N CYS A 102 17.13 -4.69 -36.76
CA CYS A 102 16.41 -3.53 -37.30
C CYS A 102 17.30 -2.61 -38.16
N PHE A 103 18.50 -3.06 -38.56
CA PHE A 103 19.37 -2.31 -39.46
C PHE A 103 18.73 -2.18 -40.85
N ARG A 104 18.51 -0.94 -41.28
CA ARG A 104 17.77 -0.60 -42.51
C ARG A 104 18.57 -1.03 -43.75
N SER A 105 18.34 -2.26 -44.23
CA SER A 105 18.79 -2.66 -45.57
C SER A 105 18.05 -1.83 -46.62
N SER A 106 18.79 -1.16 -47.50
CA SER A 106 18.28 -0.12 -48.41
C SER A 106 17.31 -0.62 -49.51
N LYS A 107 16.80 -1.85 -49.44
CA LYS A 107 16.15 -2.53 -50.58
C LYS A 107 14.73 -3.07 -50.35
N SER A 108 14.09 -2.87 -49.19
CA SER A 108 12.67 -3.26 -49.02
C SER A 108 11.80 -2.08 -48.58
N MET A 109 10.86 -1.66 -49.44
CA MET A 109 9.89 -0.58 -49.21
C MET A 109 8.71 -0.95 -48.29
N GLN A 110 8.66 -2.18 -47.76
CA GLN A 110 7.62 -2.55 -46.79
C GLN A 110 8.18 -2.49 -45.37
N PRO A 111 7.45 -1.91 -44.39
CA PRO A 111 7.80 -2.01 -42.98
C PRO A 111 7.74 -3.49 -42.61
N GLN A 112 8.91 -4.14 -42.49
CA GLN A 112 8.95 -5.49 -41.97
C GLN A 112 8.50 -5.44 -40.51
N LYS A 113 7.43 -6.19 -40.21
CA LYS A 113 6.99 -6.39 -38.84
C LYS A 113 8.06 -7.24 -38.15
N HIS A 114 8.96 -6.59 -37.44
CA HIS A 114 9.95 -7.27 -36.61
C HIS A 114 9.28 -7.64 -35.29
N THR A 115 9.21 -8.94 -35.03
CA THR A 115 8.82 -9.48 -33.73
C THR A 115 10.09 -9.63 -32.91
N LEU A 116 10.09 -9.15 -31.65
CA LEU A 116 11.16 -9.43 -30.69
C LEU A 116 11.26 -10.94 -30.50
N THR A 117 12.47 -11.50 -30.56
CA THR A 117 12.65 -12.93 -30.28
C THR A 117 12.76 -13.19 -28.78
N SER A 118 12.63 -14.45 -28.36
CA SER A 118 12.74 -14.82 -26.95
C SER A 118 14.11 -14.45 -26.37
N GLU A 119 15.19 -14.53 -27.16
CA GLU A 119 16.52 -14.12 -26.75
C GLU A 119 16.62 -12.60 -26.50
N ASP A 120 15.98 -11.79 -27.36
CA ASP A 120 15.91 -10.33 -27.16
C ASP A 120 15.13 -9.99 -25.87
N LEU A 121 14.14 -10.82 -25.51
CA LEU A 121 13.33 -10.65 -24.30
C LEU A 121 14.08 -11.10 -23.03
N GLU A 122 14.88 -12.15 -23.11
CA GLU A 122 15.74 -12.61 -22.01
C GLU A 122 16.72 -11.50 -21.59
N GLU A 123 17.42 -10.87 -22.54
CA GLU A 123 18.37 -9.78 -22.25
C GLU A 123 17.68 -8.57 -21.59
N LEU A 124 16.45 -8.25 -22.01
CA LEU A 124 15.64 -7.21 -21.39
C LEU A 124 15.19 -7.56 -19.96
N LEU A 125 14.81 -8.82 -19.75
CA LEU A 125 14.31 -9.31 -18.46
C LEU A 125 15.44 -9.51 -17.44
N GLU A 126 16.65 -9.84 -17.89
CA GLU A 126 17.84 -9.89 -17.04
C GLU A 126 18.08 -8.56 -16.33
N VAL A 127 18.01 -7.44 -17.04
CA VAL A 127 18.19 -6.11 -16.43
C VAL A 127 17.10 -5.83 -15.39
N SER A 128 15.86 -6.23 -15.70
CA SER A 128 14.71 -6.09 -14.79
C SER A 128 14.88 -6.95 -13.52
N LEU A 129 15.42 -8.15 -13.66
CA LEU A 129 15.76 -9.03 -12.54
C LEU A 129 16.88 -8.43 -11.67
N GLY A 130 17.90 -7.81 -12.28
CA GLY A 130 18.94 -7.07 -11.58
C GLY A 130 18.38 -5.94 -10.72
N GLN A 131 17.43 -5.17 -11.26
CA GLN A 131 16.73 -4.11 -10.52
C GLN A 131 15.83 -4.68 -9.40
N LEU A 132 15.15 -5.81 -9.66
CA LEU A 132 14.35 -6.50 -8.65
C LEU A 132 15.20 -6.96 -7.47
N ARG A 133 16.39 -7.52 -7.73
CA ARG A 133 17.35 -7.93 -6.68
C ARG A 133 17.80 -6.74 -5.83
N GLN A 134 18.07 -5.59 -6.46
CA GLN A 134 18.41 -4.35 -5.74
C GLN A 134 17.25 -3.87 -4.84
N LEU A 135 15.99 -4.04 -5.27
CA LEU A 135 14.82 -3.69 -4.44
C LEU A 135 14.77 -4.52 -3.15
N PHE A 136 15.17 -5.79 -3.21
CA PHE A 136 15.31 -6.66 -2.04
C PHE A 136 16.59 -6.42 -1.24
N GLY A 137 17.43 -5.44 -1.63
CA GLY A 137 18.67 -5.10 -0.94
C GLY A 137 19.84 -6.05 -1.26
N LEU A 138 19.69 -6.91 -2.27
CA LEU A 138 20.79 -7.73 -2.75
C LEU A 138 21.72 -6.88 -3.62
N LYS A 139 23.03 -7.01 -3.40
CA LYS A 139 24.02 -6.34 -4.23
C LYS A 139 24.08 -7.04 -5.58
N SER A 140 23.76 -6.32 -6.65
CA SER A 140 24.25 -6.66 -7.99
C SER A 140 25.59 -5.98 -8.21
N ASN A 141 26.55 -6.67 -8.81
CA ASN A 141 27.82 -6.05 -9.19
C ASN A 141 27.51 -5.02 -10.28
N ASN A 142 27.44 -3.75 -9.91
CA ASN A 142 27.40 -2.67 -10.89
C ASN A 142 28.83 -2.49 -11.41
N LEU A 143 29.11 -2.95 -12.64
CA LEU A 143 30.34 -2.54 -13.29
C LEU A 143 30.12 -1.10 -13.77
N TYR A 144 30.86 -0.17 -13.19
CA TYR A 144 30.99 1.16 -13.76
C TYR A 144 31.77 1.03 -15.07
N VAL A 145 31.07 1.04 -16.21
CA VAL A 145 31.70 1.05 -17.53
C VAL A 145 31.66 2.50 -18.07
N GLY A 146 32.68 3.28 -17.71
CA GLY A 146 33.08 4.49 -18.43
C GLY A 146 32.64 5.85 -17.87
N GLU A 147 33.32 6.91 -18.31
CA GLU A 147 33.14 8.33 -17.95
C GLU A 147 31.77 8.94 -18.36
N SER A 148 30.88 8.16 -18.98
CA SER A 148 29.59 8.62 -19.53
C SER A 148 28.41 8.53 -18.56
N GLY A 149 28.62 8.12 -17.31
CA GLY A 149 27.53 7.92 -16.34
C GLY A 149 26.63 6.72 -16.66
N MET A 150 27.07 5.83 -17.55
CA MET A 150 26.39 4.58 -17.88
C MET A 150 26.77 3.49 -16.88
N SER A 151 25.83 3.07 -16.03
CA SER A 151 26.00 1.88 -15.19
C SER A 151 25.32 0.69 -15.88
N SER A 152 26.09 -0.34 -16.23
CA SER A 152 25.50 -1.64 -16.52
C SER A 152 25.32 -2.38 -15.19
N VAL A 153 24.07 -2.71 -14.87
CA VAL A 153 23.78 -3.68 -13.82
C VAL A 153 24.14 -5.03 -14.42
N LEU A 154 25.26 -5.64 -13.99
CA LEU A 154 25.51 -7.03 -14.37
C LEU A 154 24.47 -7.89 -13.66
N SER A 155 23.57 -8.43 -14.44
CA SER A 155 22.63 -9.44 -14.00
C SER A 155 23.41 -10.74 -13.75
N SER A 156 23.12 -11.40 -12.64
CA SER A 156 23.51 -12.80 -12.51
C SER A 156 22.77 -13.57 -13.60
N GLU A 157 23.47 -14.33 -14.43
CA GLU A 157 22.88 -15.26 -15.42
C GLU A 157 21.89 -16.25 -14.76
N ARG A 158 21.91 -16.34 -13.43
CA ARG A 158 21.09 -17.25 -12.61
C ARG A 158 20.33 -16.46 -11.56
N GLY A 159 19.11 -16.03 -11.89
CA GLY A 159 17.98 -15.86 -10.95
C GLY A 159 18.27 -15.30 -9.55
N PHE A 160 17.59 -15.88 -8.56
CA PHE A 160 17.94 -15.83 -7.15
C PHE A 160 18.60 -17.16 -6.78
N THR A 161 19.68 -17.10 -6.00
CA THR A 161 20.31 -18.32 -5.46
C THR A 161 19.57 -18.80 -4.20
N GLU A 162 19.66 -20.09 -3.88
CA GLU A 162 18.96 -20.68 -2.73
C GLU A 162 19.30 -19.99 -1.40
N TRP A 163 20.56 -19.65 -1.18
CA TRP A 163 20.98 -18.96 0.04
C TRP A 163 20.47 -17.51 0.11
N GLU A 164 20.27 -16.84 -1.04
CA GLU A 164 19.67 -15.50 -1.09
C GLU A 164 18.19 -15.57 -0.73
N LEU A 165 17.48 -16.56 -1.26
CA LEU A 165 16.08 -16.82 -0.90
C LEU A 165 15.96 -17.17 0.58
N ASP A 166 16.85 -18.00 1.11
CA ASP A 166 16.91 -18.31 2.54
C ASP A 166 17.13 -17.05 3.39
N ALA A 167 18.16 -16.26 3.06
CA ALA A 167 18.47 -15.03 3.77
C ALA A 167 17.30 -14.04 3.76
N LEU A 168 16.66 -13.86 2.60
CA LEU A 168 15.48 -13.00 2.45
C LEU A 168 14.30 -13.54 3.27
N SER A 169 14.05 -14.84 3.25
CA SER A 169 12.93 -15.47 3.98
C SER A 169 13.08 -15.30 5.51
N ARG A 170 14.32 -15.44 6.02
CA ARG A 170 14.67 -15.23 7.43
C ARG A 170 14.53 -13.78 7.83
N GLN A 171 15.07 -12.87 7.02
CA GLN A 171 14.94 -11.43 7.25
C GLN A 171 13.47 -11.00 7.28
N HIS A 172 12.67 -11.45 6.31
CA HIS A 172 11.24 -11.15 6.25
C HIS A 172 10.45 -11.76 7.40
N THR A 173 10.77 -12.99 7.81
CA THR A 173 10.16 -13.62 8.99
C THR A 173 10.38 -12.76 10.23
N CYS A 174 11.63 -12.38 10.51
CA CYS A 174 11.97 -11.54 11.67
C CYS A 174 11.23 -10.21 11.63
N PHE A 175 11.22 -9.54 10.47
CA PHE A 175 10.52 -8.28 10.27
C PHE A 175 9.01 -8.42 10.51
N ASN A 176 8.39 -9.45 9.93
CA ASN A 176 6.95 -9.71 10.05
C ASN A 176 6.54 -10.04 11.47
N LEU A 177 7.29 -10.91 12.17
CA LEU A 177 7.04 -11.25 13.56
C LEU A 177 7.21 -10.06 14.48
N HIS A 178 8.28 -9.28 14.30
CA HIS A 178 8.48 -8.05 15.05
C HIS A 178 7.32 -7.07 14.82
N SER A 179 6.93 -6.85 13.57
CA SER A 179 5.83 -5.94 13.28
C SER A 179 4.49 -6.46 13.84
N CYS A 180 4.21 -7.76 13.74
CA CYS A 180 3.04 -8.39 14.34
C CYS A 180 3.00 -8.14 15.86
N ALA A 181 4.10 -8.39 16.56
CA ALA A 181 4.22 -8.13 18.00
C ALA A 181 3.98 -6.65 18.34
N THR A 182 4.55 -5.71 17.56
CA THR A 182 4.31 -4.28 17.78
C THR A 182 2.86 -3.87 17.49
N THR A 183 2.21 -4.45 16.48
CA THR A 183 0.81 -4.17 16.14
C THR A 183 -0.12 -4.70 17.23
N LEU A 184 0.04 -5.95 17.67
CA LEU A 184 -0.74 -6.54 18.76
C LEU A 184 -0.49 -5.83 20.09
N GLY A 185 0.75 -5.43 20.39
CA GLY A 185 1.08 -4.62 21.56
C GLY A 185 0.43 -3.23 21.51
N SER A 186 0.28 -2.64 20.33
CA SER A 186 -0.45 -1.38 20.14
C SER A 186 -1.95 -1.56 20.29
N LEU A 187 -2.51 -2.66 19.75
CA LEU A 187 -3.90 -3.04 19.96
C LEU A 187 -4.23 -3.22 21.45
N SER A 188 -3.38 -3.93 22.18
CA SER A 188 -3.53 -4.15 23.63
C SER A 188 -3.56 -2.83 24.41
N ARG A 189 -2.63 -1.91 24.12
CA ARG A 189 -2.61 -0.58 24.73
C ARG A 189 -3.85 0.25 24.37
N LEU A 190 -4.32 0.19 23.12
CA LEU A 190 -5.53 0.88 22.69
C LEU A 190 -6.76 0.39 23.46
N VAL A 191 -6.92 -0.93 23.57
CA VAL A 191 -7.99 -1.58 24.36
C VAL A 191 -7.95 -1.13 25.82
N GLN A 192 -6.76 -1.10 26.44
CA GLN A 192 -6.60 -0.65 27.83
C GLN A 192 -6.93 0.84 28.01
N SER A 193 -6.58 1.68 27.03
CA SER A 193 -6.81 3.13 27.10
C SER A 193 -8.28 3.54 26.91
N LEU A 194 -9.10 2.67 26.31
CA LEU A 194 -10.50 2.95 25.99
C LEU A 194 -11.42 1.89 26.61
N PRO A 195 -11.71 1.97 27.93
CA PRO A 195 -12.47 0.94 28.65
C PRO A 195 -13.91 0.72 28.15
N ARG A 196 -14.45 1.68 27.39
CA ARG A 196 -15.79 1.61 26.78
C ARG A 196 -15.78 1.12 25.33
N MET A 197 -14.63 0.67 24.81
CA MET A 197 -14.53 0.15 23.44
C MET A 197 -15.21 -1.22 23.35
N ILE A 198 -16.22 -1.34 22.50
CA ILE A 198 -16.89 -2.62 22.22
C ILE A 198 -16.00 -3.41 21.25
N ILE A 199 -15.33 -4.44 21.76
CA ILE A 199 -14.53 -5.37 20.95
C ILE A 199 -15.45 -6.45 20.42
N LYS A 200 -15.55 -6.55 19.08
CA LYS A 200 -16.28 -7.65 18.44
C LYS A 200 -15.49 -8.95 18.59
N ASP A 201 -16.20 -10.07 18.71
CA ASP A 201 -15.59 -11.41 18.83
C ASP A 201 -14.67 -11.77 17.65
N GLU A 202 -14.95 -11.22 16.47
CA GLU A 202 -14.13 -11.39 15.26
C GLU A 202 -12.69 -10.90 15.46
N ILE A 203 -12.51 -9.77 16.13
CA ILE A 203 -11.18 -9.23 16.46
C ILE A 203 -10.45 -10.19 17.41
N GLY A 204 -11.14 -10.74 18.40
CA GLY A 204 -10.58 -11.74 19.31
C GLY A 204 -10.11 -13.00 18.58
N LYS A 205 -10.90 -13.48 17.60
CA LYS A 205 -10.52 -14.61 16.74
C LYS A 205 -9.30 -14.29 15.87
N GLN A 206 -9.27 -13.11 15.23
CA GLN A 206 -8.14 -12.68 14.40
C GLN A 206 -6.84 -12.56 15.21
N VAL A 207 -6.91 -12.01 16.43
CA VAL A 207 -5.75 -11.94 17.34
C VAL A 207 -5.28 -13.34 17.75
N LYS A 208 -6.21 -14.25 18.06
CA LYS A 208 -5.87 -15.64 18.39
C LYS A 208 -5.17 -16.34 17.22
N PHE A 209 -5.75 -16.27 16.03
CA PHE A 209 -5.15 -16.88 14.83
C PHE A 209 -3.81 -16.22 14.46
N SER A 210 -3.66 -14.92 14.69
CA SER A 210 -2.39 -14.20 14.49
C SER A 210 -1.29 -14.74 15.42
N LEU A 211 -1.61 -14.95 16.70
CA LEU A 211 -0.67 -15.53 17.67
C LEU A 211 -0.33 -16.99 17.36
N GLU A 212 -1.31 -17.80 16.96
CA GLU A 212 -1.08 -19.18 16.51
C GLU A 212 -0.16 -19.23 15.29
N ALA A 213 -0.43 -18.40 14.27
CA ALA A 213 0.42 -18.29 13.08
C ALA A 213 1.83 -17.77 13.40
N ALA A 214 1.96 -16.84 14.36
CA ALA A 214 3.27 -16.35 14.82
C ALA A 214 4.08 -17.45 15.53
N ASN A 215 3.42 -18.27 16.36
CA ASN A 215 4.06 -19.40 17.03
C ASN A 215 4.47 -20.50 16.04
N LEU A 216 3.62 -20.77 15.04
CA LEU A 216 3.96 -21.66 13.94
C LEU A 216 5.16 -21.16 13.15
N ALA A 217 5.23 -19.86 12.84
CA ALA A 217 6.40 -19.28 12.17
C ALA A 217 7.68 -19.46 13.01
N GLN A 218 7.61 -19.25 14.33
CA GLN A 218 8.74 -19.47 15.23
C GLN A 218 9.18 -20.94 15.27
N THR A 219 8.24 -21.88 15.32
CA THR A 219 8.51 -23.33 15.33
C THR A 219 9.10 -23.81 14.01
N ASN A 220 8.59 -23.28 12.89
CA ASN A 220 9.14 -23.57 11.56
C ASN A 220 10.56 -23.01 11.42
N ALA A 221 10.80 -21.79 11.93
CA ALA A 221 12.13 -21.17 11.93
C ALA A 221 13.13 -21.95 12.81
N SER A 222 12.72 -22.47 13.97
CA SER A 222 13.57 -23.31 14.82
C SER A 222 13.85 -24.68 14.22
N SER A 223 12.93 -25.18 13.39
CA SER A 223 13.08 -26.43 12.62
C SER A 223 13.88 -26.26 11.32
N GLY A 224 14.31 -25.03 10.98
CA GLY A 224 15.05 -24.74 9.75
C GLY A 224 14.19 -24.68 8.47
N ILE A 225 12.86 -24.66 8.60
CA ILE A 225 11.92 -24.62 7.46
C ILE A 225 11.53 -23.15 7.21
N TYR A 226 12.45 -22.40 6.59
CA TYR A 226 12.33 -20.93 6.51
C TYR A 226 11.26 -20.44 5.53
N GLU A 227 10.99 -21.16 4.44
CA GLU A 227 9.91 -20.82 3.52
C GLU A 227 8.52 -20.90 4.20
N ALA A 228 8.24 -22.01 4.89
CA ALA A 228 7.01 -22.18 5.64
C ALA A 228 6.91 -21.15 6.77
N SER A 229 8.03 -20.85 7.43
CA SER A 229 8.11 -19.77 8.41
C SER A 229 7.75 -18.40 7.81
N ALA A 230 8.26 -18.07 6.62
CA ALA A 230 7.96 -16.81 5.95
C ALA A 230 6.46 -16.68 5.65
N VAL A 231 5.83 -17.74 5.13
CA VAL A 231 4.38 -17.80 4.86
C VAL A 231 3.57 -17.61 6.14
N SER A 232 3.88 -18.36 7.21
CA SER A 232 3.18 -18.23 8.49
C SER A 232 3.39 -16.86 9.13
N SER A 233 4.59 -16.28 9.03
CA SER A 233 4.88 -14.94 9.55
C SER A 233 4.07 -13.84 8.84
N ARG A 234 3.89 -14.00 7.52
CA ARG A 234 3.08 -13.09 6.70
C ARG A 234 1.61 -13.17 7.09
N GLN A 235 1.09 -14.40 7.29
CA GLN A 235 -0.26 -14.61 7.78
C GLN A 235 -0.47 -13.99 9.17
N ALA A 236 0.47 -14.19 10.09
CA ALA A 236 0.43 -13.61 11.43
C ALA A 236 0.34 -12.08 11.39
N ARG A 237 1.21 -11.44 10.59
CA ARG A 237 1.20 -9.99 10.38
C ARG A 237 -0.11 -9.50 9.77
N ALA A 238 -0.62 -10.18 8.73
CA ALA A 238 -1.86 -9.79 8.06
C ALA A 238 -3.06 -9.83 9.02
N LEU A 239 -3.20 -10.90 9.82
CA LEU A 239 -4.27 -11.04 10.81
C LEU A 239 -4.17 -10.01 11.95
N ALA A 240 -2.94 -9.67 12.39
CA ALA A 240 -2.73 -8.63 13.39
C ALA A 240 -3.13 -7.24 12.86
N GLU A 241 -2.79 -6.94 11.61
CA GLU A 241 -3.18 -5.68 10.95
C GLU A 241 -4.68 -5.62 10.71
N ASP A 242 -5.31 -6.71 10.27
CA ASP A 242 -6.77 -6.77 10.07
C ASP A 242 -7.52 -6.54 11.39
N ALA A 243 -7.05 -7.14 12.49
CA ALA A 243 -7.60 -6.90 13.83
C ALA A 243 -7.42 -5.44 14.28
N PHE A 244 -6.24 -4.85 14.07
CA PHE A 244 -5.95 -3.48 14.50
C PHE A 244 -6.72 -2.43 13.68
N PHE A 245 -6.83 -2.65 12.36
CA PHE A 245 -7.52 -1.75 11.43
C PHE A 245 -9.00 -2.13 11.22
N HIS A 246 -9.55 -3.00 12.05
CA HIS A 246 -10.94 -3.39 11.95
C HIS A 246 -11.86 -2.14 12.08
N PRO A 247 -12.88 -1.98 11.20
CA PRO A 247 -13.69 -0.76 11.13
C PRO A 247 -14.27 -0.30 12.47
N SER A 248 -14.63 -1.21 13.37
CA SER A 248 -15.19 -0.88 14.70
C SER A 248 -14.17 -0.30 15.68
N ILE A 249 -12.91 -0.73 15.63
CA ILE A 249 -11.84 -0.17 16.46
C ILE A 249 -11.45 1.20 15.89
N MET A 250 -11.29 1.24 14.56
CA MET A 250 -10.92 2.45 13.85
C MET A 250 -11.98 3.55 14.03
N SER A 251 -13.28 3.24 13.92
CA SER A 251 -14.36 4.22 14.13
C SER A 251 -14.40 4.82 15.53
N ILE A 252 -14.08 4.04 16.57
CA ILE A 252 -14.06 4.53 17.96
C ILE A 252 -12.86 5.45 18.17
N SER A 253 -11.71 5.18 17.54
CA SER A 253 -10.57 6.11 17.55
C SER A 253 -10.90 7.45 16.87
N TYR A 254 -11.85 7.47 15.94
CA TYR A 254 -12.35 8.70 15.30
C TYR A 254 -13.47 9.39 16.11
N TYR A 255 -14.13 8.70 17.03
CA TYR A 255 -15.20 9.25 17.86
C TYR A 255 -14.65 9.68 19.24
N SER A 256 -13.94 10.81 19.28
CA SER A 256 -13.51 11.44 20.54
C SER A 256 -14.68 12.15 21.22
N PHE A 257 -14.76 12.08 22.56
CA PHE A 257 -15.76 12.81 23.34
C PHE A 257 -15.68 14.34 23.09
N GLU A 258 -14.48 14.83 22.76
CA GLU A 258 -14.23 16.21 22.38
C GLU A 258 -14.98 16.61 21.10
N HIS A 259 -15.07 15.70 20.12
CA HIS A 259 -15.85 15.94 18.90
C HIS A 259 -17.36 15.95 19.17
N CYS A 260 -17.83 15.08 20.06
CA CYS A 260 -19.23 15.09 20.51
C CYS A 260 -19.56 16.45 21.17
N PHE A 261 -18.72 16.91 22.09
CA PHE A 261 -18.89 18.22 22.72
C PHE A 261 -18.81 19.36 21.69
N ALA A 262 -17.84 19.34 20.77
CA ALA A 262 -17.67 20.39 19.76
C ALA A 262 -18.86 20.48 18.79
N VAL A 263 -19.47 19.36 18.41
CA VAL A 263 -20.64 19.31 17.51
C VAL A 263 -21.92 19.76 18.23
N TYR A 264 -22.13 19.32 19.47
CA TYR A 264 -23.40 19.56 20.17
C TYR A 264 -23.43 20.86 20.98
N THR A 265 -22.29 21.35 21.47
CA THR A 265 -22.23 22.58 22.28
C THR A 265 -22.82 23.81 21.59
N PRO A 266 -22.53 24.11 20.30
CA PRO A 266 -23.10 25.29 19.64
C PRO A 266 -24.63 25.29 19.60
N PHE A 267 -25.25 24.10 19.51
CA PHE A 267 -26.70 23.96 19.40
C PHE A 267 -27.38 23.92 20.78
N PHE A 268 -26.83 23.16 21.73
CA PHE A 268 -27.47 22.91 23.01
C PHE A 268 -27.11 23.91 24.10
N LEU A 269 -25.95 24.55 24.04
CA LEU A 269 -25.51 25.50 25.07
C LEU A 269 -26.44 26.74 25.16
N PRO A 270 -26.89 27.37 24.06
CA PRO A 270 -27.82 28.49 24.14
C PRO A 270 -29.17 28.11 24.76
N VAL A 271 -29.72 26.96 24.35
CA VAL A 271 -31.01 26.47 24.87
C VAL A 271 -30.90 26.12 26.34
N ALA A 272 -29.84 25.40 26.75
CA ALA A 272 -29.59 25.06 28.14
C ALA A 272 -29.43 26.30 29.03
N LEU A 273 -28.74 27.34 28.54
CA LEU A 273 -28.58 28.61 29.25
C LEU A 273 -29.93 29.29 29.52
N HIS A 274 -30.81 29.36 28.51
CA HIS A 274 -32.13 29.95 28.66
C HIS A 274 -33.00 29.19 29.66
N VAL A 275 -32.99 27.86 29.63
CA VAL A 275 -33.74 27.01 30.57
C VAL A 275 -33.20 27.16 31.99
N LEU A 276 -31.88 27.21 32.17
CA LEU A 276 -31.26 27.42 33.49
C LEU A 276 -31.58 28.81 34.08
N LEU A 277 -31.58 29.85 33.26
CA LEU A 277 -31.96 31.20 33.72
C LEU A 277 -33.44 31.28 34.10
N ALA A 278 -34.32 30.68 33.30
CA ALA A 278 -35.75 30.63 33.58
C ALA A 278 -36.04 29.87 34.88
N SER A 279 -35.44 28.68 35.06
CA SER A 279 -35.59 27.87 36.27
C SER A 279 -35.01 28.55 37.50
N ALA A 280 -33.86 29.21 37.41
CA ALA A 280 -33.30 29.98 38.52
C ALA A 280 -34.20 31.16 38.94
N LYS A 281 -34.84 31.84 37.97
CA LYS A 281 -35.77 32.93 38.25
C LYS A 281 -37.04 32.41 38.95
N GLU A 282 -37.60 31.30 38.46
CA GLU A 282 -38.79 30.70 39.06
C GLU A 282 -38.51 30.14 40.44
N TRP A 283 -37.32 29.56 40.66
CA TRP A 283 -36.87 29.11 41.98
C TRP A 283 -36.78 30.26 42.99
N ARG A 284 -36.22 31.42 42.58
CA ARG A 284 -36.18 32.61 43.45
C ARG A 284 -37.58 33.11 43.79
N ARG A 285 -38.48 33.14 42.81
CA ARG A 285 -39.88 33.53 43.00
C ARG A 285 -40.58 32.58 43.97
N TYR A 286 -40.44 31.27 43.76
CA TYR A 286 -40.99 30.24 44.63
C TYR A 286 -40.53 30.43 46.08
N LYS A 287 -39.23 30.65 46.32
CA LYS A 287 -38.69 30.87 47.68
C LYS A 287 -39.30 32.10 48.35
N GLN A 288 -39.47 33.20 47.60
CA GLN A 288 -40.08 34.43 48.11
C GLN A 288 -41.57 34.24 48.46
N GLU A 289 -42.34 33.60 47.58
CA GLU A 289 -43.76 33.32 47.81
C GLU A 289 -43.96 32.33 48.96
N HIS A 290 -43.08 31.33 49.09
CA HIS A 290 -43.09 30.39 50.20
C HIS A 290 -42.82 31.11 51.53
N MET A 291 -41.83 32.01 51.59
CA MET A 291 -41.61 32.85 52.79
C MET A 291 -42.86 33.69 53.15
N LYS A 292 -43.55 34.30 52.17
CA LYS A 292 -44.81 35.02 52.42
C LYS A 292 -45.92 34.11 52.95
N TYR A 293 -46.08 32.92 52.36
CA TYR A 293 -47.06 31.93 52.81
C TYR A 293 -46.82 31.50 54.25
N PHE A 294 -45.57 31.23 54.64
CA PHE A 294 -45.22 30.91 56.02
C PHE A 294 -45.52 32.07 56.98
N THR A 295 -45.22 33.32 56.60
CA THR A 295 -45.57 34.49 57.43
C THR A 295 -47.07 34.69 57.58
N TRP A 296 -47.85 34.40 56.53
CA TRP A 296 -49.31 34.44 56.59
C TRP A 296 -49.86 33.34 57.52
N ILE A 297 -49.37 32.10 57.41
CA ILE A 297 -49.74 31.00 58.33
C ILE A 297 -49.41 31.33 59.78
N SER A 298 -48.24 31.92 60.05
CA SER A 298 -47.88 32.29 61.42
C SER A 298 -48.79 33.37 61.99
N LYS A 299 -49.31 34.27 61.14
CA LYS A 299 -50.21 35.34 61.55
C LYS A 299 -51.63 34.82 61.82
N THR A 300 -52.16 33.95 60.96
CA THR A 300 -53.49 33.34 61.15
C THR A 300 -53.56 32.34 62.30
N LYS A 301 -52.42 31.79 62.75
CA LYS A 301 -52.33 30.98 63.98
C LYS A 301 -52.16 31.80 65.27
N ALA A 302 -51.84 33.08 65.16
CA ALA A 302 -51.61 33.97 66.30
C ALA A 302 -52.84 34.82 66.66
N GLU A 303 -53.81 34.93 65.74
CA GLU A 303 -55.18 35.40 65.96
C GLU A 303 -56.07 34.25 66.45
#